data_AF-A0A3G8M7A6-F1
#
_entry.id   AF-A0A3G8M7A6-F1
#
_cell.length_a   1.000
_cell.length_b   1.000
_cell.length_c   1.000
_cell.angle_alpha   90.00
_cell.angle_beta   90.00
_cell.angle_gamma   90.00
#
_symmetry.space_group_name_H-M   'P 1'
#
loop_
_entity.id
_entity.type
_entity.pdbx_description
1 polymer ?
#
loop_
_entity_poly.entity_id
_entity_poly.type
_entity_poly.pdbx_seq_one_letter_code
_entity_poly.pdbx_strand_id
1 'polypeptide(L)'
;MNMIDLPDLKAKLWHQMRHDLKSLVPWFADNDLLLCPACCRPLRFDEFSLEHIIPQQALACDPLDVRDAVPRNERSGMTLMCRKPLVIKGRKIPGHGCNSWKGKFYDASLRDLIRADFQRKQLNSRHQIALFSAGYLALFRQFGYQIALLPSGLLMRNQFFHPNSFLRDVPLSCQVVLAGERLRSYEEGNREYWSEPFKITVDGASAFIVLRNMVLNLPLSRDPKLPLARALPYAPSKYAFRPDLRTAFE
;
A
#
# COMPACT_ATOMS: atom_id res chain seq x y z
N MET A 1 8.14 -25.89 9.91
CA MET A 1 7.27 -25.13 8.97
C MET A 1 8.09 -24.00 8.40
N ASN A 2 8.26 -23.97 7.07
CA ASN A 2 9.18 -23.09 6.35
C ASN A 2 9.02 -21.62 6.77
N MET A 3 9.90 -21.15 7.65
CA MET A 3 10.18 -19.73 7.78
C MET A 3 10.70 -19.30 6.43
N ILE A 4 9.87 -18.64 5.62
CA ILE A 4 10.40 -17.82 4.53
C ILE A 4 11.34 -16.85 5.22
N ASP A 5 12.64 -16.99 4.99
CA ASP A 5 13.62 -16.14 5.62
C ASP A 5 13.29 -14.71 5.19
N LEU A 6 12.96 -13.85 6.16
CA LEU A 6 12.53 -12.47 5.90
C LEU A 6 13.55 -11.67 5.05
N PRO A 7 14.88 -11.92 5.16
CA PRO A 7 15.87 -11.37 4.25
C PRO A 7 15.61 -11.71 2.77
N ASP A 8 15.25 -12.95 2.46
CA ASP A 8 15.00 -13.42 1.09
C ASP A 8 13.75 -12.78 0.50
N LEU A 9 12.68 -12.65 1.30
CA LEU A 9 11.45 -12.01 0.83
C LEU A 9 11.65 -10.52 0.54
N LYS A 10 12.42 -9.82 1.37
CA LYS A 10 12.76 -8.41 1.13
C LYS A 10 13.55 -8.26 -0.17
N ALA A 11 14.57 -9.09 -0.39
CA ALA A 11 15.36 -9.08 -1.62
C ALA A 11 14.51 -9.38 -2.85
N LYS A 12 13.65 -10.41 -2.78
CA LYS A 12 12.73 -10.77 -3.87
C LYS A 12 11.81 -9.62 -4.27
N LEU A 13 11.14 -9.00 -3.29
CA LEU A 13 10.26 -7.86 -3.53
C LEU A 13 11.04 -6.66 -4.09
N TRP A 14 12.25 -6.41 -3.57
CA TRP A 14 13.10 -5.31 -4.03
C TRP A 14 13.44 -5.47 -5.51
N HIS A 15 13.94 -6.65 -5.92
CA HIS A 15 14.32 -6.90 -7.30
C HIS A 15 13.13 -6.87 -8.25
N GLN A 16 11.99 -7.44 -7.83
CA GLN A 16 10.75 -7.38 -8.60
C GLN A 16 10.29 -5.93 -8.83
N MET A 17 10.24 -5.12 -7.77
CA MET A 17 9.84 -3.72 -7.86
C MET A 17 10.86 -2.87 -8.64
N ARG A 18 12.17 -3.14 -8.52
CA ARG A 18 13.18 -2.47 -9.34
C ARG A 18 13.01 -2.80 -10.82
N HIS A 19 12.79 -4.06 -11.16
CA HIS A 19 12.54 -4.46 -12.55
C HIS A 19 11.32 -3.74 -13.13
N ASP A 20 10.21 -3.71 -12.39
CA ASP A 20 9.01 -2.97 -12.75
C ASP A 20 9.30 -1.46 -12.93
N LEU A 21 9.98 -0.82 -11.98
CA LEU A 21 10.35 0.59 -12.07
C LEU A 21 11.20 0.91 -13.31
N LYS A 22 12.22 0.07 -13.60
CA LYS A 22 13.10 0.25 -14.76
C LYS A 22 12.33 0.24 -16.08
N SER A 23 11.31 -0.62 -16.17
CA SER A 23 10.48 -0.72 -17.38
C SER A 23 9.66 0.55 -17.65
N LEU A 24 9.34 1.31 -16.60
CA LEU A 24 8.52 2.52 -16.67
C LEU A 24 9.34 3.82 -16.65
N VAL A 25 10.50 3.80 -15.98
CA VAL A 25 11.40 4.95 -15.80
C VAL A 25 12.84 4.49 -16.08
N PRO A 26 13.25 4.43 -17.36
CA PRO A 26 14.55 3.87 -17.76
C PRO A 26 15.78 4.52 -17.10
N TRP A 27 15.68 5.79 -16.72
CA TRP A 27 16.65 6.58 -15.96
C TRP A 27 17.01 5.98 -14.58
N PHE A 28 16.20 5.05 -14.06
CA PHE A 28 16.48 4.26 -12.85
C PHE A 28 17.18 2.91 -13.14
N ALA A 29 17.50 2.63 -14.41
CA ALA A 29 18.19 1.41 -14.82
C ALA A 29 19.58 1.30 -14.20
N ASP A 30 20.30 2.41 -14.15
CA ASP A 30 21.73 2.45 -13.80
C ASP A 30 21.97 2.81 -12.32
N ASN A 31 20.92 3.17 -11.59
CA ASN A 31 21.00 3.60 -10.18
C ASN A 31 20.48 2.49 -9.26
N ASP A 32 21.15 2.17 -8.15
CA ASP A 32 20.65 1.20 -7.16
C ASP A 32 19.61 1.82 -6.20
N LEU A 33 18.57 2.41 -6.79
CA LEU A 33 17.52 3.12 -6.09
C LEU A 33 16.15 2.55 -6.44
N LEU A 34 15.25 2.60 -5.46
CA LEU A 34 13.84 2.26 -5.59
C LEU A 34 12.99 3.38 -5.02
N LEU A 35 11.84 3.66 -5.62
CA LEU A 35 10.92 4.68 -5.12
C LEU A 35 10.01 4.09 -4.03
N CYS A 36 9.95 4.67 -2.83
CA CYS A 36 8.97 4.21 -1.85
C CYS A 36 7.54 4.37 -2.39
N PRO A 37 6.64 3.36 -2.29
CA PRO A 37 5.29 3.46 -2.86
C PRO A 37 4.52 4.67 -2.30
N ALA A 38 4.60 4.93 -1.01
CA ALA A 38 3.85 6.02 -0.39
C ALA A 38 4.45 7.42 -0.65
N CYS A 39 5.75 7.64 -0.41
CA CYS A 39 6.34 8.98 -0.53
C CYS A 39 7.08 9.24 -1.85
N CYS A 40 7.31 8.21 -2.66
CA CYS A 40 8.11 8.23 -3.88
C CYS A 40 9.47 8.92 -3.79
N ARG A 41 10.08 8.88 -2.60
CA ARG A 41 11.50 9.20 -2.46
C ARG A 41 12.35 8.05 -3.03
N PRO A 42 13.41 8.36 -3.79
CA PRO A 42 14.39 7.38 -4.21
C PRO A 42 15.28 7.02 -3.03
N LEU A 43 15.43 5.71 -2.79
CA LEU A 43 16.02 5.16 -1.59
C LEU A 43 16.79 3.89 -1.92
N ARG A 44 17.81 3.57 -1.12
CA ARG A 44 18.63 2.35 -1.23
C ARG A 44 17.97 1.15 -0.54
N PHE A 45 18.42 -0.06 -0.85
CA PHE A 45 17.85 -1.31 -0.32
C PHE A 45 17.77 -1.34 1.21
N ASP A 46 18.82 -0.88 1.88
CA ASP A 46 18.90 -0.81 3.33
C ASP A 46 17.94 0.23 3.93
N GLU A 47 17.46 1.21 3.16
CA GLU A 47 16.51 2.22 3.62
C GLU A 47 15.04 1.76 3.57
N PHE A 48 14.80 0.51 3.16
CA PHE A 48 13.48 -0.14 3.18
C PHE A 48 13.36 -1.18 4.29
N SER A 49 12.12 -1.35 4.74
CA SER A 49 11.67 -2.45 5.58
C SER A 49 10.58 -3.22 4.85
N LEU A 50 10.55 -4.53 5.10
CA LEU A 50 9.40 -5.36 4.77
C LEU A 50 8.22 -4.97 5.65
N GLU A 51 7.04 -4.81 5.05
CA GLU A 51 5.85 -4.28 5.71
C GLU A 51 4.61 -5.12 5.42
N HIS A 52 3.84 -5.40 6.47
CA HIS A 52 2.55 -6.07 6.41
C HIS A 52 1.46 -5.05 6.07
N ILE A 53 0.79 -5.18 4.91
CA ILE A 53 -0.26 -4.23 4.51
C ILE A 53 -1.38 -4.23 5.55
N ILE A 54 -1.82 -5.43 5.95
CA ILE A 54 -2.66 -5.62 7.13
C ILE A 54 -1.74 -5.80 8.35
N PRO A 55 -1.91 -4.99 9.41
CA PRO A 55 -1.07 -5.10 10.59
C PRO A 55 -1.19 -6.47 11.25
N GLN A 56 -0.07 -7.03 11.71
CA GLN A 56 -0.05 -8.36 12.34
C GLN A 56 -0.97 -8.45 13.56
N GLN A 57 -1.16 -7.34 14.28
CA GLN A 57 -2.06 -7.25 15.42
C GLN A 57 -3.51 -7.50 15.00
N ALA A 58 -3.92 -7.18 13.77
CA ALA A 58 -5.23 -7.53 13.25
C ALA A 58 -5.38 -9.04 13.07
N LEU A 59 -4.35 -9.68 12.52
CA LEU A 59 -4.32 -11.11 12.20
C LEU A 59 -4.21 -12.03 13.42
N ALA A 60 -3.83 -11.51 14.58
CA ALA A 60 -3.74 -12.26 15.82
C ALA A 60 -5.09 -12.84 16.27
N CYS A 61 -6.20 -12.22 15.82
CA CYS A 61 -7.57 -12.63 16.13
C CYS A 61 -8.21 -13.52 15.06
N ASP A 62 -7.47 -13.90 14.02
CA ASP A 62 -7.98 -14.88 13.06
C ASP A 62 -8.24 -16.23 13.78
N PRO A 63 -9.21 -17.03 13.29
CA PRO A 63 -9.50 -18.36 13.82
C PRO A 63 -8.24 -19.23 13.93
N LEU A 64 -8.18 -20.10 14.95
CA LEU A 64 -6.97 -20.88 15.25
C LEU A 64 -6.56 -21.78 14.07
N ASP A 65 -7.53 -22.52 13.52
CA ASP A 65 -7.40 -23.35 12.33
C ASP A 65 -6.85 -22.58 11.11
N VAL A 66 -7.28 -21.34 10.90
CA VAL A 66 -6.73 -20.45 9.86
C VAL A 66 -5.28 -20.08 10.14
N ARG A 67 -4.94 -19.77 11.39
CA ARG A 67 -3.57 -19.37 11.78
C ARG A 67 -2.58 -20.52 11.61
N ASP A 68 -3.03 -21.76 11.79
CA ASP A 68 -2.25 -22.97 11.64
C ASP A 68 -2.09 -23.35 10.15
N ALA A 69 -3.16 -23.19 9.36
CA ALA A 69 -3.16 -23.54 7.94
C ALA A 69 -2.47 -22.50 7.02
N VAL A 70 -2.61 -21.20 7.31
CA VAL A 70 -2.15 -20.13 6.42
C VAL A 70 -1.10 -19.24 7.09
N PRO A 71 0.12 -19.13 6.51
CA PRO A 71 1.19 -18.29 7.06
C PRO A 71 0.78 -16.83 7.26
N ARG A 72 1.31 -16.22 8.33
CA ARG A 72 1.01 -14.82 8.68
C ARG A 72 1.33 -13.83 7.56
N ASN A 73 2.42 -14.05 6.83
CA ASN A 73 2.86 -13.16 5.75
C ASN A 73 1.94 -13.23 4.52
N GLU A 74 1.31 -14.37 4.27
CA GLU A 74 0.28 -14.50 3.22
C GLU A 74 -0.97 -13.74 3.67
N ARG A 75 -1.46 -14.03 4.87
CA ARG A 75 -2.66 -13.40 5.45
C ARG A 75 -2.61 -11.88 5.58
N SER A 76 -1.42 -11.29 5.62
CA SER A 76 -1.28 -9.84 5.73
C SER A 76 -1.21 -9.08 4.41
N GLY A 77 -0.75 -9.76 3.35
CA GLY A 77 -0.13 -9.10 2.21
C GLY A 77 1.18 -8.40 2.61
N MET A 78 2.21 -8.53 1.78
CA MET A 78 3.54 -7.97 2.04
C MET A 78 3.91 -6.94 0.99
N THR A 79 4.58 -5.87 1.41
CA THR A 79 5.14 -4.84 0.52
C THR A 79 6.42 -4.24 1.12
N LEU A 80 7.07 -3.34 0.39
CA LEU A 80 8.23 -2.58 0.88
C LEU A 80 7.82 -1.14 1.18
N MET A 81 8.18 -0.67 2.37
CA MET A 81 8.02 0.73 2.76
C MET A 81 9.33 1.31 3.29
N CYS A 82 9.55 2.60 3.10
CA CYS A 82 10.76 3.22 3.59
C CYS A 82 10.77 3.35 5.11
N ARG A 83 11.96 3.16 5.70
CA ARG A 83 12.26 3.47 7.10
C ARG A 83 13.02 4.79 7.27
N LYS A 84 13.55 5.37 6.18
CA LYS A 84 14.22 6.68 6.21
C LYS A 84 13.27 7.76 6.75
N PRO A 85 13.66 8.56 7.76
CA PRO A 85 12.81 9.58 8.37
C PRO A 85 12.15 10.51 7.33
N LEU A 86 10.86 10.78 7.50
CA LEU A 86 10.09 11.68 6.64
C LEU A 86 10.45 13.14 6.90
N VAL A 87 10.37 13.96 5.85
CA VAL A 87 10.41 15.43 5.96
C VAL A 87 9.08 15.95 5.44
N ILE A 88 8.25 16.49 6.33
CA ILE A 88 6.93 17.02 5.97
C ILE A 88 6.91 18.50 6.26
N LYS A 89 6.65 19.32 5.24
CA LYS A 89 6.65 20.80 5.33
C LYS A 89 7.94 21.34 5.95
N GLY A 90 9.09 20.81 5.53
CA GLY A 90 10.42 21.21 6.01
C GLY A 90 10.79 20.67 7.41
N ARG A 91 9.86 20.02 8.13
CA ARG A 91 10.14 19.45 9.45
C ARG A 91 10.48 17.98 9.33
N LYS A 92 11.62 17.58 9.88
CA LYS A 92 11.97 16.16 10.07
C LYS A 92 10.97 15.57 11.07
N ILE A 93 10.29 14.50 10.68
CA ILE A 93 9.48 13.72 11.60
C ILE A 93 10.43 12.72 12.27
N PRO A 94 10.65 12.83 13.60
CA PRO A 94 11.56 11.94 14.31
C PRO A 94 11.19 10.48 14.09
N GLY A 95 12.19 9.62 13.87
CA GLY A 95 12.06 8.17 13.94
C GLY A 95 11.26 7.45 12.85
N HIS A 96 10.68 8.13 11.86
CA HIS A 96 9.58 7.51 11.11
C HIS A 96 9.65 7.74 9.60
N GLY A 97 9.97 6.67 8.86
CA GLY A 97 9.67 6.57 7.43
C GLY A 97 8.18 6.30 7.17
N CYS A 98 7.81 5.98 5.94
CA CYS A 98 6.41 5.66 5.62
C CYS A 98 5.90 4.42 6.35
N ASN A 99 6.77 3.45 6.67
CA ASN A 99 6.39 2.30 7.49
C ASN A 99 5.84 2.79 8.84
N SER A 100 6.65 3.50 9.62
CA SER A 100 6.23 3.95 10.94
C SER A 100 5.06 4.95 10.91
N TRP A 101 4.93 5.72 9.82
CA TRP A 101 3.73 6.53 9.58
C TRP A 101 2.47 5.67 9.51
N LYS A 102 2.49 4.59 8.72
CA LYS A 102 1.39 3.61 8.66
C LYS A 102 1.11 3.02 10.04
N GLY A 103 2.16 2.58 10.75
CA GLY A 103 2.04 2.06 12.12
C GLY A 103 1.33 3.00 13.07
N LYS A 104 1.66 4.29 13.03
CA LYS A 104 1.09 5.32 13.90
C LYS A 104 -0.36 5.66 13.56
N PHE A 105 -0.69 5.79 12.27
CA PHE A 105 -1.96 6.39 11.85
C PHE A 105 -3.00 5.40 11.34
N TYR A 106 -2.60 4.22 10.88
CA TYR A 106 -3.48 3.29 10.17
C TYR A 106 -3.65 1.95 10.86
N ASP A 107 -2.60 1.41 11.48
CA ASP A 107 -2.63 0.03 12.00
C ASP A 107 -3.73 -0.20 13.05
N ALA A 108 -3.94 0.76 13.95
CA ALA A 108 -5.01 0.68 14.95
C ALA A 108 -6.39 0.64 14.28
N SER A 109 -6.64 1.51 13.30
CA SER A 109 -7.91 1.57 12.57
C SER A 109 -8.14 0.33 11.70
N LEU A 110 -7.10 -0.22 11.06
CA LEU A 110 -7.17 -1.46 10.29
C LEU A 110 -7.46 -2.67 11.17
N ARG A 111 -6.79 -2.77 12.33
CA ARG A 111 -7.09 -3.79 13.33
C ARG A 111 -8.54 -3.71 13.78
N ASP A 112 -9.00 -2.50 14.04
CA ASP A 112 -10.36 -2.25 14.50
C ASP A 112 -11.40 -2.62 13.42
N LEU A 113 -11.13 -2.35 12.14
CA LEU A 113 -11.98 -2.75 11.01
C LEU A 113 -12.06 -4.27 10.86
N ILE A 114 -10.93 -4.95 10.87
CA ILE A 114 -10.86 -6.41 10.66
C ILE A 114 -11.57 -7.17 11.79
N ARG A 115 -11.52 -6.61 13.01
CA ARG A 115 -12.20 -7.18 14.18
C ARG A 115 -13.64 -6.71 14.33
N ALA A 116 -14.06 -5.66 13.61
CA ALA A 116 -15.32 -5.00 13.85
C ALA A 116 -16.49 -5.98 13.68
N ASP A 117 -17.38 -5.93 14.66
CA ASP A 117 -18.79 -6.23 14.43
C ASP A 117 -19.44 -4.92 13.99
N PHE A 118 -19.66 -4.78 12.68
CA PHE A 118 -20.22 -3.57 12.07
C PHE A 118 -21.64 -3.27 12.54
N GLN A 119 -22.33 -4.20 13.21
CA GLN A 119 -23.64 -3.94 13.84
C GLN A 119 -23.51 -3.15 15.15
N ARG A 120 -22.37 -3.23 15.83
CA ARG A 120 -22.17 -2.65 17.17
C ARG A 120 -21.20 -1.47 17.20
N LYS A 121 -20.29 -1.38 16.23
CA LYS A 121 -19.22 -0.38 16.22
C LYS A 121 -19.43 0.65 15.13
N GLN A 122 -19.54 1.92 15.51
CA GLN A 122 -19.52 3.02 14.55
C GLN A 122 -18.12 3.21 13.97
N LEU A 123 -18.03 3.21 12.65
CA LEU A 123 -16.82 3.59 11.92
C LEU A 123 -16.78 5.10 11.75
N ASN A 124 -15.58 5.64 11.65
CA ASN A 124 -15.35 7.04 11.34
C ASN A 124 -14.44 7.19 10.11
N SER A 125 -14.22 8.43 9.68
CA SER A 125 -13.39 8.75 8.51
C SER A 125 -11.98 8.16 8.59
N ARG A 126 -11.36 8.07 9.78
CA ARG A 126 -10.03 7.47 9.93
C ARG A 126 -10.01 5.99 9.55
N HIS A 127 -11.08 5.25 9.83
CA HIS A 127 -11.19 3.85 9.41
C HIS A 127 -11.28 3.75 7.89
N GLN A 128 -12.11 4.58 7.26
CA GLN A 128 -12.23 4.63 5.81
C GLN A 128 -10.90 5.01 5.14
N ILE A 129 -10.19 6.02 5.66
CA ILE A 129 -8.88 6.44 5.14
C ILE A 129 -7.81 5.36 5.35
N ALA A 130 -7.84 4.64 6.48
CA ALA A 130 -6.93 3.53 6.72
C ALA A 130 -7.17 2.39 5.72
N LEU A 131 -8.44 2.06 5.46
CA LEU A 131 -8.83 1.07 4.46
C LEU A 131 -8.45 1.51 3.03
N PHE A 132 -8.70 2.77 2.69
CA PHE A 132 -8.27 3.40 1.44
C PHE A 132 -6.75 3.28 1.24
N SER A 133 -5.98 3.56 2.30
CA SER A 133 -4.52 3.47 2.29
C SER A 133 -4.02 2.03 2.14
N ALA A 134 -4.67 1.07 2.79
CA ALA A 134 -4.35 -0.34 2.65
C ALA A 134 -4.70 -0.86 1.24
N GLY A 135 -5.84 -0.45 0.69
CA GLY A 135 -6.23 -0.75 -0.68
C GLY A 135 -5.24 -0.19 -1.70
N TYR A 136 -4.74 1.04 -1.50
CA TYR A 136 -3.70 1.61 -2.36
C TYR A 136 -2.42 0.76 -2.34
N LEU A 137 -1.98 0.33 -1.16
CA LEU A 137 -0.81 -0.54 -1.02
C LEU A 137 -1.06 -1.93 -1.65
N ALA A 138 -2.28 -2.44 -1.62
CA ALA A 138 -2.67 -3.67 -2.29
C ALA A 138 -2.63 -3.53 -3.83
N LEU A 139 -3.14 -2.42 -4.37
CA LEU A 139 -2.99 -2.10 -5.80
C LEU A 139 -1.53 -2.02 -6.20
N PHE A 140 -0.70 -1.34 -5.40
CA PHE A 140 0.73 -1.26 -5.64
C PHE A 140 1.39 -2.65 -5.56
N ARG A 141 1.00 -3.52 -4.62
CA ARG A 141 1.51 -4.90 -4.55
C ARG A 141 1.22 -5.66 -5.84
N GLN A 142 0.03 -5.50 -6.43
CA GLN A 142 -0.38 -6.25 -7.62
C GLN A 142 0.15 -5.66 -8.93
N PHE A 143 0.15 -4.34 -9.07
CA PHE A 143 0.42 -3.64 -10.34
C PHE A 143 1.68 -2.75 -10.31
N GLY A 144 2.37 -2.68 -9.18
CA GLY A 144 3.64 -1.98 -9.06
C GLY A 144 3.56 -0.47 -9.31
N TYR A 145 4.62 0.06 -9.90
CA TYR A 145 4.80 1.47 -10.23
C TYR A 145 3.85 1.97 -11.30
N GLN A 146 3.17 1.09 -12.04
CA GLN A 146 2.08 1.53 -12.90
C GLN A 146 1.02 2.27 -12.10
N ILE A 147 0.67 1.78 -10.91
CA ILE A 147 -0.28 2.45 -10.02
C ILE A 147 0.36 3.66 -9.35
N ALA A 148 1.56 3.51 -8.79
CA ALA A 148 2.18 4.60 -8.04
C ALA A 148 2.45 5.84 -8.93
N LEU A 149 2.82 5.66 -10.19
CA LEU A 149 3.17 6.76 -11.10
C LEU A 149 1.99 7.37 -11.85
N LEU A 150 0.77 6.83 -11.71
CA LEU A 150 -0.43 7.42 -12.28
C LEU A 150 -0.88 8.69 -11.53
N PRO A 151 -1.65 9.59 -12.16
CA PRO A 151 -2.25 10.74 -11.48
C PRO A 151 -3.10 10.36 -10.27
N SER A 152 -3.91 9.30 -10.38
CA SER A 152 -4.64 8.68 -9.27
C SER A 152 -3.71 8.12 -8.19
N GLY A 153 -2.57 7.54 -8.58
CA GLY A 153 -1.49 7.16 -7.66
C GLY A 153 -1.01 8.33 -6.81
N LEU A 154 -0.78 9.49 -7.43
CA LEU A 154 -0.42 10.72 -6.72
C LEU A 154 -1.51 11.15 -5.72
N LEU A 155 -2.79 11.12 -6.13
CA LEU A 155 -3.92 11.42 -5.24
C LEU A 155 -3.94 10.48 -4.03
N MET A 156 -3.77 9.17 -4.25
CA MET A 156 -3.76 8.17 -3.17
C MET A 156 -2.57 8.35 -2.22
N ARG A 157 -1.38 8.63 -2.76
CA ARG A 157 -0.19 8.96 -1.95
C ARG A 157 -0.38 10.23 -1.13
N ASN A 158 -1.02 11.25 -1.71
CA ASN A 158 -1.32 12.48 -0.97
C ASN A 158 -2.30 12.19 0.18
N GLN A 159 -3.34 11.39 -0.07
CA GLN A 159 -4.30 10.97 0.97
C GLN A 159 -3.62 10.18 2.10
N PHE A 160 -2.61 9.36 1.78
CA PHE A 160 -1.80 8.61 2.76
C PHE A 160 -1.06 9.53 3.77
N PHE A 161 -0.86 10.81 3.47
CA PHE A 161 -0.29 11.77 4.43
C PHE A 161 -1.34 12.68 5.09
N HIS A 162 -2.63 12.42 4.86
CA HIS A 162 -3.77 13.13 5.45
C HIS A 162 -4.70 12.16 6.20
N PRO A 163 -4.25 11.54 7.30
CA PRO A 163 -4.97 10.46 7.97
C PRO A 163 -6.28 10.87 8.66
N ASN A 164 -6.51 12.17 8.86
CA ASN A 164 -7.63 12.68 9.66
C ASN A 164 -8.86 13.07 8.84
N SER A 165 -8.69 13.29 7.53
CA SER A 165 -9.75 13.78 6.66
C SER A 165 -9.47 13.39 5.22
N PHE A 166 -10.52 13.09 4.45
CA PHE A 166 -10.39 12.95 3.02
C PHE A 166 -9.99 14.29 2.39
N LEU A 167 -9.08 14.24 1.42
CA LEU A 167 -8.79 15.36 0.55
C LEU A 167 -10.00 15.64 -0.33
N ARG A 168 -10.21 16.91 -0.67
CA ARG A 168 -11.35 17.34 -1.50
C ARG A 168 -11.36 16.68 -2.88
N ASP A 169 -10.19 16.35 -3.39
CA ASP A 169 -10.02 15.74 -4.71
C ASP A 169 -10.28 14.22 -4.70
N VAL A 170 -10.45 13.60 -3.52
CA VAL A 170 -10.83 12.18 -3.43
C VAL A 170 -12.33 12.04 -3.72
N PRO A 171 -12.71 11.27 -4.76
CA PRO A 171 -14.12 11.09 -5.11
C PRO A 171 -14.94 10.54 -3.94
N LEU A 172 -16.18 11.00 -3.80
CA LEU A 172 -17.09 10.54 -2.75
C LEU A 172 -17.33 9.02 -2.80
N SER A 173 -17.31 8.42 -3.99
CA SER A 173 -17.43 6.98 -4.17
C SER A 173 -16.33 6.18 -3.47
N CYS A 174 -15.15 6.78 -3.25
CA CYS A 174 -14.02 6.15 -2.56
C CYS A 174 -14.16 6.21 -1.03
N GLN A 175 -15.15 6.95 -0.52
CA GLN A 175 -15.45 7.06 0.91
C GLN A 175 -16.51 6.03 1.35
N VAL A 176 -17.11 5.32 0.39
CA VAL A 176 -18.09 4.26 0.64
C VAL A 176 -17.36 2.94 0.90
N VAL A 177 -17.76 2.26 1.98
CA VAL A 177 -17.29 0.92 2.33
C VAL A 177 -18.51 0.01 2.45
N LEU A 178 -18.51 -1.06 1.69
CA LEU A 178 -19.53 -2.12 1.80
C LEU A 178 -18.94 -3.26 2.61
N ALA A 179 -19.67 -3.78 3.59
CA ALA A 179 -19.23 -4.89 4.43
C ALA A 179 -20.27 -6.00 4.41
N GLY A 180 -19.82 -7.25 4.29
CA GLY A 180 -20.63 -8.46 4.37
C GLY A 180 -20.28 -9.32 5.59
N GLU A 181 -20.77 -10.56 5.60
CA GLU A 181 -20.40 -11.53 6.63
C GLU A 181 -18.98 -12.06 6.44
N ARG A 182 -18.27 -12.30 7.55
CA ARG A 182 -16.91 -12.86 7.55
C ARG A 182 -16.94 -14.38 7.70
N LEU A 183 -15.98 -15.06 7.08
CA LEU A 183 -15.75 -16.48 7.36
C LEU A 183 -15.24 -16.65 8.80
N ARG A 184 -15.70 -17.71 9.47
CA ARG A 184 -15.42 -17.96 10.90
C ARG A 184 -14.47 -19.13 11.14
N SER A 185 -14.19 -19.93 10.12
CA SER A 185 -13.36 -21.13 10.18
C SER A 185 -12.57 -21.30 8.87
N TYR A 186 -11.56 -22.14 8.93
CA TYR A 186 -10.80 -22.58 7.77
C TYR A 186 -11.51 -23.75 7.07
N GLU A 187 -11.63 -23.64 5.77
CA GLU A 187 -12.03 -24.73 4.87
C GLU A 187 -11.10 -24.68 3.66
N GLU A 188 -10.64 -25.84 3.18
CA GLU A 188 -9.66 -25.90 2.09
C GLU A 188 -10.16 -25.21 0.81
N GLY A 189 -11.46 -25.34 0.50
CA GLY A 189 -12.09 -24.66 -0.63
C GLY A 189 -12.11 -23.13 -0.53
N ASN A 190 -11.90 -22.57 0.67
CA ASN A 190 -11.88 -21.14 0.96
C ASN A 190 -10.48 -20.64 1.34
N ARG A 191 -9.40 -21.39 1.07
CA ARG A 191 -8.03 -21.00 1.40
C ARG A 191 -7.65 -19.62 0.88
N GLU A 192 -8.05 -19.28 -0.35
CA GLU A 192 -7.74 -17.99 -0.99
C GLU A 192 -8.26 -16.77 -0.23
N TYR A 193 -9.41 -16.89 0.44
CA TYR A 193 -9.97 -15.81 1.28
C TYR A 193 -8.97 -15.38 2.37
N TRP A 194 -8.19 -16.33 2.87
CA TRP A 194 -7.21 -16.10 3.92
C TRP A 194 -5.81 -15.82 3.36
N SER A 195 -5.36 -16.54 2.32
CA SER A 195 -4.00 -16.42 1.80
C SER A 195 -3.78 -15.23 0.86
N GLU A 196 -4.83 -14.78 0.15
CA GLU A 196 -4.80 -13.58 -0.68
C GLU A 196 -5.78 -12.55 -0.12
N PRO A 197 -5.37 -11.79 0.90
CA PRO A 197 -6.28 -10.95 1.68
C PRO A 197 -6.87 -9.78 0.89
N PHE A 198 -6.36 -9.52 -0.32
CA PHE A 198 -6.86 -8.49 -1.23
C PHE A 198 -7.23 -9.12 -2.57
N LYS A 199 -8.53 -9.10 -2.91
CA LYS A 199 -8.99 -9.42 -4.27
C LYS A 199 -9.32 -8.11 -4.98
N ILE A 200 -8.74 -7.91 -6.16
CA ILE A 200 -8.85 -6.65 -6.90
C ILE A 200 -9.53 -6.88 -8.24
N THR A 201 -10.60 -6.13 -8.48
CA THR A 201 -11.29 -6.05 -9.76
C THR A 201 -11.13 -4.63 -10.31
N VAL A 202 -10.69 -4.53 -11.56
CA VAL A 202 -10.57 -3.24 -12.26
C VAL A 202 -11.76 -3.12 -13.21
N ASP A 203 -12.44 -1.98 -13.14
CA ASP A 203 -13.52 -1.59 -14.03
C ASP A 203 -13.30 -0.16 -14.50
N GLY A 204 -12.80 -0.01 -15.73
CA GLY A 204 -12.46 1.27 -16.33
C GLY A 204 -11.52 2.13 -15.47
N ALA A 205 -12.06 3.23 -14.95
CA ALA A 205 -11.37 4.22 -14.11
C ALA A 205 -11.54 3.97 -12.60
N SER A 206 -11.87 2.73 -12.20
CA SER A 206 -12.09 2.36 -10.80
C SER A 206 -11.51 0.99 -10.49
N ALA A 207 -10.99 0.83 -9.27
CA ALA A 207 -10.56 -0.44 -8.73
C ALA A 207 -11.41 -0.78 -7.50
N PHE A 208 -12.13 -1.89 -7.58
CA PHE A 208 -12.83 -2.48 -6.45
C PHE A 208 -11.88 -3.42 -5.74
N ILE A 209 -11.61 -3.10 -4.47
CA ILE A 209 -10.70 -3.86 -3.63
C ILE A 209 -11.53 -4.53 -2.57
N VAL A 210 -11.46 -5.84 -2.53
CA VAL A 210 -12.07 -6.65 -1.49
C VAL A 210 -10.99 -7.02 -0.49
N LEU A 211 -11.09 -6.46 0.71
CA LEU A 211 -10.32 -6.87 1.88
C LEU A 211 -11.22 -7.74 2.75
N ARG A 212 -11.04 -9.06 2.69
CA ARG A 212 -11.90 -10.05 3.38
C ARG A 212 -13.38 -9.86 3.03
N ASN A 213 -14.18 -9.42 3.99
CA ASN A 213 -15.62 -9.15 3.85
C ASN A 213 -15.93 -7.68 3.55
N MET A 214 -14.92 -6.83 3.36
CA MET A 214 -15.10 -5.40 3.06
C MET A 214 -14.72 -5.09 1.62
N VAL A 215 -15.50 -4.24 0.96
CA VAL A 215 -15.22 -3.73 -0.38
C VAL A 215 -15.08 -2.21 -0.32
N LEU A 216 -14.03 -1.69 -0.96
CA LEU A 216 -13.86 -0.27 -1.21
C LEU A 216 -13.59 -0.01 -2.70
N ASN A 217 -13.90 1.20 -3.15
CA ASN A 217 -13.51 1.68 -4.46
C ASN A 217 -12.28 2.61 -4.34
N LEU A 218 -11.30 2.44 -5.22
CA LEU A 218 -10.20 3.37 -5.41
C LEU A 218 -10.20 3.94 -6.83
N PRO A 219 -9.87 5.23 -6.98
CA PRO A 219 -9.89 5.86 -8.28
C PRO A 219 -8.69 5.38 -9.10
N LEU A 220 -8.92 5.11 -10.38
CA LEU A 220 -7.87 4.88 -11.37
C LEU A 220 -7.96 5.94 -12.45
N SER A 221 -6.81 6.40 -12.94
CA SER A 221 -6.77 7.31 -14.08
C SER A 221 -6.81 6.57 -15.41
N ARG A 222 -6.56 5.25 -15.38
CA ARG A 222 -6.72 4.29 -16.47
C ARG A 222 -6.58 2.87 -15.91
N ASP A 223 -6.90 1.87 -16.73
CA ASP A 223 -6.67 0.47 -16.42
C ASP A 223 -5.15 0.15 -16.33
N PRO A 224 -4.62 -0.32 -15.18
CA PRO A 224 -3.23 -0.75 -15.01
C PRO A 224 -2.91 -2.09 -15.68
N LYS A 225 -3.90 -2.81 -16.23
CA LYS A 225 -3.67 -4.01 -17.04
C LYS A 225 -3.24 -3.66 -18.47
N LEU A 226 -3.51 -2.42 -18.90
CA LEU A 226 -3.13 -1.93 -20.22
C LEU A 226 -1.70 -1.34 -20.20
N PRO A 227 -0.88 -1.62 -21.21
CA PRO A 227 0.51 -1.13 -21.25
C PRO A 227 0.58 0.40 -21.31
N LEU A 228 1.53 0.97 -20.56
CA LEU A 228 1.91 2.39 -20.66
C LEU A 228 2.55 2.70 -22.01
N ALA A 229 1.99 3.67 -22.74
CA ALA A 229 2.77 4.38 -23.75
C ALA A 229 3.98 5.03 -23.03
N ARG A 230 5.18 4.58 -23.40
CA ARG A 230 6.43 4.81 -22.67
C ARG A 230 7.00 6.20 -22.92
N ALA A 231 6.39 7.21 -22.32
CA ALA A 231 7.02 8.50 -22.05
C ALA A 231 6.17 9.23 -21.00
N LEU A 232 6.65 9.34 -19.76
CA LEU A 232 6.11 10.34 -18.85
C LEU A 232 6.84 11.66 -19.14
N PRO A 233 6.20 12.67 -19.74
CA PRO A 233 6.69 14.02 -19.61
C PRO A 233 6.58 14.44 -18.14
N TYR A 234 7.71 14.94 -17.64
CA TYR A 234 7.88 15.70 -16.39
C TYR A 234 6.59 16.31 -15.82
N ALA A 235 6.35 16.08 -14.52
CA ALA A 235 5.28 16.73 -13.78
C ALA A 235 5.49 18.26 -13.76
N PRO A 236 4.44 19.09 -13.93
CA PRO A 236 4.58 20.54 -13.96
C PRO A 236 5.28 21.07 -12.69
N SER A 237 6.23 21.98 -12.91
CA SER A 237 7.17 22.56 -11.94
C SER A 237 6.55 23.13 -10.65
N LYS A 238 5.24 23.41 -10.61
CA LYS A 238 4.56 23.98 -9.44
C LYS A 238 4.31 23.00 -8.28
N TYR A 239 4.46 21.68 -8.49
CA TYR A 239 4.28 20.65 -7.46
C TYR A 239 5.53 19.79 -7.19
N ALA A 240 6.65 20.08 -7.85
CA ALA A 240 7.90 19.39 -7.63
C ALA A 240 8.52 19.84 -6.28
N PHE A 241 8.55 18.93 -5.31
CA PHE A 241 9.48 19.01 -4.18
C PHE A 241 10.88 19.03 -4.81
N ARG A 242 11.58 20.18 -4.84
CA ARG A 242 12.93 20.29 -5.41
C ARG A 242 13.89 19.43 -4.58
N PRO A 243 14.40 18.27 -5.05
CA PRO A 243 15.63 17.77 -4.49
C PRO A 243 16.77 18.63 -5.06
N ASP A 244 17.58 19.20 -4.20
CA ASP A 244 18.87 19.73 -4.64
C ASP A 244 19.70 18.53 -5.12
N LEU A 245 19.94 18.46 -6.43
CA LEU A 245 20.72 17.40 -7.09
C LEU A 245 22.16 17.82 -7.33
N ARG A 246 22.65 18.89 -6.68
CA ARG A 246 24.09 19.18 -6.65
C ARG A 246 24.81 18.01 -5.96
N THR A 247 25.61 17.29 -6.74
CA THR A 247 26.56 16.31 -6.24
C THR A 247 27.62 17.04 -5.41
N ALA A 248 27.89 16.58 -4.19
CA ALA A 248 28.95 17.11 -3.33
C ALA A 248 30.36 16.65 -3.78
N PHE A 249 30.56 16.52 -5.09
CA PHE A 249 31.85 16.25 -5.71
C PHE A 249 32.13 17.41 -6.67
N GLU A 250 32.84 18.40 -6.15
CA GLU A 250 34.12 18.81 -6.76
C GLU A 250 35.23 18.02 -6.06
#